data_AF-A0A162I6Y1-F1
#
_entry.id   AF-A0A162I6Y1-F1
#
_cell.length_a   1.000
_cell.length_b   1.000
_cell.length_c   1.000
_cell.angle_alpha   90.00
_cell.angle_beta   90.00
_cell.angle_gamma   90.00
#
_symmetry.space_group_name_H-M   'P 1'
#
loop_
_entity.id
_entity.type
_entity.pdbx_description
1 polymer ?
#
loop_
_entity_poly.entity_id
_entity_poly.type
_entity_poly.pdbx_seq_one_letter_code
_entity_poly.pdbx_strand_id
1 'polypeptide(L)'
;MSPHEEPRAAAAQLATATATTATRPADDATTGTASGGMLLDEGALEGGNQAASQQPTRNGTDKRSPTPPPPPPPPGPRASRLQAVFDSSLDHTLDKISWGNFSACYPTAASRAPGALRTIHKAMAARLRELCAAEFTQVMLSRDAVPKLNELEALIAEAEARRQVEAATGQTVARPPCPPHTLLPETVVAAHLASQRRAQRALLEARLQAMQAANAARFTQLTTQQDEAEQLVAAVERALADADGAAALLDSDKLAVELARESRLAEVEMSQI
;
A
#
# COMPACT_ATOMS: atom_id res chain seq x y z
N MET A 1 13.19 66.63 13.62
CA MET A 1 12.29 65.78 12.82
C MET A 1 12.67 65.96 11.37
N SER A 2 13.58 65.12 10.90
CA SER A 2 13.96 64.94 9.48
C SER A 2 12.80 64.29 8.69
N PRO A 3 12.93 64.04 7.37
CA PRO A 3 13.38 64.85 6.22
C PRO A 3 12.28 64.87 5.12
N HIS A 4 12.18 65.85 4.22
CA HIS A 4 12.86 66.03 2.91
C HIS A 4 12.60 64.98 1.80
N GLU A 5 12.07 65.52 0.69
CA GLU A 5 12.32 65.25 -0.74
C GLU A 5 11.65 64.11 -1.57
N GLU A 6 10.92 64.59 -2.58
CA GLU A 6 10.52 64.07 -3.91
C GLU A 6 11.69 63.52 -4.80
N PRO A 7 11.55 63.22 -6.12
CA PRO A 7 10.62 62.33 -6.86
C PRO A 7 11.34 61.52 -8.01
N ARG A 8 10.54 60.90 -8.91
CA ARG A 8 10.81 60.52 -10.33
C ARG A 8 11.61 59.24 -10.69
N ALA A 9 10.93 58.31 -11.39
CA ALA A 9 11.28 57.68 -12.69
C ALA A 9 10.26 56.54 -12.95
N ALA A 10 9.37 56.54 -13.96
CA ALA A 10 9.52 56.51 -15.42
C ALA A 10 9.80 55.11 -16.03
N ALA A 11 8.86 54.69 -16.90
CA ALA A 11 8.99 53.76 -18.05
C ALA A 11 9.13 52.24 -17.72
N ALA A 12 8.66 51.25 -18.49
CA ALA A 12 7.97 51.11 -19.78
C ALA A 12 7.37 49.66 -19.80
N GLN A 13 6.13 49.42 -20.21
CA GLN A 13 5.68 49.05 -21.58
C GLN A 13 5.59 47.54 -21.92
N LEU A 14 4.39 47.18 -22.45
CA LEU A 14 4.04 46.16 -23.47
C LEU A 14 4.23 44.66 -23.12
N ALA A 15 3.41 43.68 -23.55
CA ALA A 15 2.40 43.50 -24.61
C ALA A 15 1.55 42.24 -24.28
N THR A 16 0.21 42.24 -24.33
CA THR A 16 -0.69 41.76 -25.41
C THR A 16 -0.43 40.37 -26.04
N ALA A 17 -1.38 39.43 -25.87
CA ALA A 17 -2.08 38.61 -26.90
C ALA A 17 -2.84 37.44 -26.19
N THR A 18 -4.19 37.27 -26.16
CA THR A 18 -5.17 36.87 -27.22
C THR A 18 -4.66 35.71 -28.10
N ALA A 19 -5.33 34.58 -28.39
CA ALA A 19 -6.73 34.14 -28.28
C ALA A 19 -6.86 32.63 -28.69
N THR A 20 -8.05 32.04 -28.49
CA THR A 20 -8.80 31.17 -29.46
C THR A 20 -8.27 29.74 -29.78
N THR A 21 -8.93 28.65 -29.34
CA THR A 21 -10.07 27.89 -29.95
C THR A 21 -9.69 26.86 -31.03
N ALA A 22 -10.41 25.71 -30.99
CA ALA A 22 -10.66 24.67 -32.02
C ALA A 22 -9.88 23.35 -31.78
N THR A 23 -10.51 22.23 -31.42
CA THR A 23 -11.54 21.37 -32.09
C THR A 23 -10.94 20.40 -33.12
N ARG A 24 -11.05 19.09 -32.78
CA ARG A 24 -11.06 17.79 -33.52
C ARG A 24 -11.00 17.78 -35.06
N PRO A 25 -10.53 16.70 -35.74
CA PRO A 25 -11.16 15.34 -35.83
C PRO A 25 -10.14 14.17 -35.75
N ALA A 26 -10.43 12.88 -35.51
CA ALA A 26 -11.28 11.84 -36.14
C ALA A 26 -10.85 11.37 -37.55
N ASP A 27 -10.95 10.04 -37.78
CA ASP A 27 -10.69 9.21 -38.98
C ASP A 27 -9.27 8.60 -39.07
N ASP A 28 -9.01 7.36 -39.52
CA ASP A 28 -9.84 6.27 -40.08
C ASP A 28 -9.07 4.92 -39.95
N ALA A 29 -9.78 3.83 -40.21
CA ALA A 29 -9.34 2.44 -40.29
C ALA A 29 -8.26 2.16 -41.37
N THR A 30 -7.61 0.97 -41.33
CA THR A 30 -7.55 -0.02 -42.43
C THR A 30 -6.81 -1.30 -42.00
N THR A 31 -7.28 -2.40 -42.59
CA THR A 31 -7.05 -3.85 -42.49
C THR A 31 -5.72 -4.42 -43.05
N GLY A 32 -5.42 -5.66 -42.65
CA GLY A 32 -4.73 -6.70 -43.46
C GLY A 32 -3.28 -7.00 -43.05
N THR A 33 -2.69 -8.19 -43.19
CA THR A 33 -3.07 -9.53 -43.68
C THR A 33 -1.93 -10.49 -43.26
N ALA A 34 -2.26 -11.76 -43.05
CA ALA A 34 -1.34 -12.85 -42.71
C ALA A 34 -0.40 -13.28 -43.85
N SER A 35 0.76 -13.88 -43.53
CA SER A 35 1.23 -15.19 -44.08
C SER A 35 2.70 -15.52 -43.79
N GLY A 36 2.94 -16.79 -43.45
CA GLY A 36 4.09 -17.62 -43.85
C GLY A 36 5.41 -17.37 -43.10
N GLY A 37 6.17 -18.35 -42.61
CA GLY A 37 6.25 -19.78 -42.93
C GLY A 37 7.72 -20.16 -43.18
N MET A 38 8.14 -21.34 -42.70
CA MET A 38 9.43 -22.05 -42.85
C MET A 38 10.60 -21.62 -41.94
N LEU A 39 11.15 -22.43 -41.02
CA LEU A 39 11.78 -23.78 -41.05
C LEU A 39 13.16 -23.84 -41.73
N LEU A 40 14.14 -24.34 -40.94
CA LEU A 40 15.36 -25.15 -41.19
C LEU A 40 16.53 -24.61 -40.33
N ASP A 41 17.02 -25.33 -39.31
CA ASP A 41 17.95 -26.50 -39.33
C ASP A 41 19.41 -26.01 -39.04
N GLU A 42 20.03 -26.18 -37.88
CA GLU A 42 20.63 -27.34 -37.15
C GLU A 42 22.19 -27.37 -37.27
N GLY A 43 22.89 -27.64 -36.14
CA GLY A 43 24.34 -27.94 -36.05
C GLY A 43 25.19 -26.88 -35.31
N ALA A 44 25.43 -26.89 -34.00
CA ALA A 44 26.13 -27.85 -33.10
C ALA A 44 27.68 -27.74 -33.11
N LEU A 45 28.26 -27.60 -31.90
CA LEU A 45 29.58 -28.04 -31.35
C LEU A 45 30.02 -27.04 -30.25
N GLU A 46 29.68 -27.23 -28.98
CA GLU A 46 30.34 -28.02 -27.93
C GLU A 46 31.49 -27.31 -27.18
N GLY A 47 31.36 -27.26 -25.85
CA GLY A 47 32.37 -26.78 -24.89
C GLY A 47 31.76 -26.43 -23.54
N GLY A 48 31.53 -27.43 -22.68
CA GLY A 48 30.73 -27.30 -21.46
C GLY A 48 31.44 -26.73 -20.23
N ASN A 49 30.64 -26.40 -19.20
CA ASN A 49 30.91 -26.83 -17.83
C ASN A 49 29.64 -26.74 -16.95
N GLN A 50 29.52 -27.69 -16.03
CA GLN A 50 28.36 -28.00 -15.21
C GLN A 50 28.21 -27.04 -14.02
N ALA A 51 26.97 -26.65 -13.68
CA ALA A 51 26.58 -26.35 -12.30
C ALA A 51 25.08 -26.61 -12.12
N ALA A 52 24.76 -27.26 -11.00
CA ALA A 52 23.51 -27.92 -10.69
C ALA A 52 22.26 -27.03 -10.68
N SER A 53 21.13 -27.59 -11.13
CA SER A 53 19.82 -27.23 -10.64
C SER A 53 18.95 -28.48 -10.60
N GLN A 54 18.76 -28.99 -9.38
CA GLN A 54 17.82 -30.04 -9.06
C GLN A 54 16.40 -29.51 -9.23
N GLN A 55 15.63 -30.25 -10.01
CA GLN A 55 14.21 -30.05 -10.25
C GLN A 55 13.42 -30.67 -9.09
N PRO A 56 12.63 -29.93 -8.29
CA PRO A 56 11.80 -30.54 -7.28
C PRO A 56 10.57 -31.18 -7.94
N THR A 57 10.40 -32.46 -7.62
CA THR A 57 9.27 -33.30 -7.96
C THR A 57 7.96 -32.68 -7.46
N ARG A 58 7.03 -32.46 -8.38
CA ARG A 58 5.61 -32.19 -8.07
C ARG A 58 4.96 -33.48 -7.62
N ASN A 59 4.90 -33.73 -6.31
CA ASN A 59 3.90 -34.58 -5.67
C ASN A 59 3.95 -34.37 -4.16
N GLY A 60 3.27 -33.32 -3.70
CA GLY A 60 2.99 -33.07 -2.28
C GLY A 60 1.50 -32.76 -2.15
N THR A 61 0.74 -33.73 -1.65
CA THR A 61 -0.61 -33.50 -1.13
C THR A 61 -0.50 -32.62 0.11
N ASP A 62 -0.56 -31.30 -0.09
CA ASP A 62 -0.69 -30.33 0.99
C ASP A 62 -2.03 -30.53 1.69
N LYS A 63 -2.01 -31.25 2.81
CA LYS A 63 -3.02 -31.15 3.86
C LYS A 63 -2.96 -29.74 4.42
N ARG A 64 -3.66 -28.80 3.78
CA ARG A 64 -3.90 -27.46 4.31
C ARG A 64 -4.82 -27.61 5.52
N SER A 65 -4.24 -27.63 6.71
CA SER A 65 -4.97 -27.53 7.97
C SER A 65 -5.92 -26.33 7.91
N PRO A 66 -7.22 -26.50 8.23
CA PRO A 66 -8.14 -25.37 8.30
C PRO A 66 -7.74 -24.51 9.48
N THR A 67 -7.33 -23.26 9.21
CA THR A 67 -7.20 -22.25 10.25
C THR A 67 -8.56 -22.13 10.96
N PRO A 68 -8.63 -22.27 12.29
CA PRO A 68 -9.89 -22.12 13.00
C PRO A 68 -10.47 -20.72 12.73
N PRO A 69 -11.79 -20.59 12.57
CA PRO A 69 -12.41 -19.28 12.38
C PRO A 69 -12.04 -18.36 13.55
N PRO A 70 -11.81 -17.06 13.29
CA PRO A 70 -11.49 -16.11 14.35
C PRO A 70 -12.56 -16.15 15.44
N PRO A 71 -12.19 -16.01 16.73
CA PRO A 71 -13.15 -16.00 17.81
C PRO A 71 -14.17 -14.88 17.57
N PRO A 72 -15.46 -15.10 17.92
CA PRO A 72 -16.48 -14.07 17.73
C PRO A 72 -16.07 -12.79 18.47
N PRO A 73 -16.20 -11.61 17.83
CA PRO A 73 -15.80 -10.36 18.46
C PRO A 73 -16.59 -10.17 19.76
N PRO A 74 -15.96 -9.65 20.82
CA PRO A 74 -16.63 -9.43 22.09
C PRO A 74 -17.85 -8.50 21.88
N PRO A 75 -18.96 -8.73 22.60
CA PRO A 75 -20.16 -7.92 22.45
C PRO A 75 -19.88 -6.49 22.89
N GLY A 76 -20.14 -5.52 22.01
CA GLY A 76 -20.06 -4.10 22.31
C GLY A 76 -21.18 -3.61 23.24
N PRO A 77 -21.14 -2.34 23.68
CA PRO A 77 -22.07 -1.79 24.67
C PRO A 77 -23.53 -1.84 24.23
N ARG A 78 -23.81 -1.73 22.93
CA ARG A 78 -25.17 -1.84 22.40
C ARG A 78 -25.64 -3.29 22.30
N ALA A 79 -24.75 -4.20 21.91
CA ALA A 79 -25.07 -5.63 21.83
C ALA A 79 -25.35 -6.21 23.22
N SER A 80 -24.57 -5.84 24.23
CA SER A 80 -24.82 -6.26 25.63
C SER A 80 -26.12 -5.68 26.17
N ARG A 81 -26.45 -4.41 25.86
CA ARG A 81 -27.74 -3.82 26.22
C ARG A 81 -28.92 -4.53 25.56
N LEU A 82 -28.78 -4.94 24.30
CA LEU A 82 -29.83 -5.69 23.61
C LEU A 82 -30.10 -7.04 24.31
N GLN A 83 -29.04 -7.76 24.69
CA GLN A 83 -29.16 -9.00 25.46
C GLN A 83 -29.82 -8.75 26.82
N ALA A 84 -29.36 -7.72 27.57
CA ALA A 84 -29.94 -7.38 28.86
C ALA A 84 -31.43 -7.00 28.78
N VAL A 85 -31.83 -6.28 27.73
CA VAL A 85 -33.25 -5.93 27.50
C VAL A 85 -34.07 -7.17 27.17
N PHE A 86 -33.52 -8.11 26.39
CA PHE A 86 -34.19 -9.38 26.11
C PHE A 86 -34.40 -10.19 27.38
N ASP A 87 -33.35 -10.38 28.19
CA ASP A 87 -33.43 -11.14 29.44
C ASP A 87 -34.44 -10.51 30.41
N SER A 88 -34.38 -9.19 30.59
CA SER A 88 -35.32 -8.47 31.44
C SER A 88 -36.77 -8.55 30.94
N SER A 89 -36.97 -8.50 29.62
CA SER A 89 -38.31 -8.63 29.02
C SER A 89 -38.86 -10.04 29.20
N LEU A 90 -38.01 -11.06 29.01
CA LEU A 90 -38.37 -12.46 29.19
C LEU A 90 -38.73 -12.72 30.66
N ASP A 91 -37.93 -12.24 31.61
CA ASP A 91 -38.23 -12.32 33.05
C ASP A 91 -39.59 -11.69 33.35
N HIS A 92 -39.85 -10.49 32.85
CA HIS A 92 -41.13 -9.81 33.05
C HIS A 92 -42.31 -10.61 32.48
N THR A 93 -42.16 -11.24 31.32
CA THR A 93 -43.22 -12.07 30.74
C THR A 93 -43.48 -13.33 31.56
N LEU A 94 -42.43 -13.97 32.07
CA LEU A 94 -42.56 -15.17 32.91
C LEU A 94 -43.14 -14.84 34.29
N ASP A 95 -42.83 -13.67 34.85
CA ASP A 95 -43.39 -13.20 36.12
C ASP A 95 -44.92 -12.98 36.03
N LYS A 96 -45.44 -12.60 34.86
CA LYS A 96 -46.89 -12.51 34.62
C LYS A 96 -47.57 -13.87 34.66
N ILE A 97 -46.86 -14.94 34.29
CA ILE A 97 -47.28 -16.33 34.45
C ILE A 97 -46.96 -16.77 35.89
N SER A 98 -47.36 -15.97 36.87
CA SER A 98 -47.17 -16.30 38.28
C SER A 98 -48.04 -17.51 38.66
N TRP A 99 -47.63 -18.22 39.71
CA TRP A 99 -48.40 -19.33 40.26
C TRP A 99 -49.85 -18.92 40.63
N GLY A 100 -50.05 -17.70 41.12
CA GLY A 100 -51.37 -17.18 41.47
C GLY A 100 -52.31 -17.11 40.27
N ASN A 101 -51.82 -16.55 39.15
CA ASN A 101 -52.58 -16.45 37.91
C ASN A 101 -52.80 -17.84 37.28
N PHE A 102 -51.79 -18.70 37.32
CA PHE A 102 -51.87 -20.05 36.74
C PHE A 102 -52.85 -20.95 37.50
N SER A 103 -52.80 -20.96 38.84
CA SER A 103 -53.69 -21.79 39.66
C SER A 103 -55.15 -21.34 39.63
N ALA A 104 -55.41 -20.03 39.48
CA ALA A 104 -56.75 -19.49 39.32
C ALA A 104 -57.47 -20.03 38.07
N CYS A 105 -56.73 -20.30 36.99
CA CYS A 105 -57.27 -20.90 35.77
C CYS A 105 -57.57 -22.41 35.89
N TYR A 106 -57.01 -23.08 36.90
CA TYR A 106 -57.17 -24.53 37.11
C TYR A 106 -57.59 -24.88 38.56
N PRO A 107 -58.75 -24.38 39.04
CA PRO A 107 -59.14 -24.48 40.45
C PRO A 107 -59.34 -25.95 40.92
N THR A 108 -59.86 -26.81 40.05
CA THR A 108 -60.06 -28.24 40.37
C THR A 108 -58.74 -29.01 40.49
N ALA A 109 -57.77 -28.71 39.62
CA ALA A 109 -56.45 -29.35 39.68
C ALA A 109 -55.60 -28.79 40.83
N ALA A 110 -55.73 -27.50 41.12
CA ALA A 110 -55.05 -26.84 42.22
C ALA A 110 -55.48 -27.39 43.60
N SER A 111 -56.75 -27.77 43.75
CA SER A 111 -57.26 -28.39 44.99
C SER A 111 -56.94 -29.88 45.10
N ARG A 112 -57.02 -30.64 44.00
CA ARG A 112 -56.78 -32.10 44.01
C ARG A 112 -55.31 -32.50 44.02
N ALA A 113 -54.45 -31.78 43.30
CA ALA A 113 -53.04 -32.15 43.12
C ALA A 113 -52.15 -30.90 42.95
N PRO A 114 -52.01 -30.05 43.98
CA PRO A 114 -51.21 -28.81 43.89
C PRO A 114 -49.74 -29.08 43.58
N GLY A 115 -49.18 -30.20 44.07
CA GLY A 115 -47.79 -30.57 43.82
C GLY A 115 -47.49 -30.84 42.34
N ALA A 116 -48.33 -31.66 41.68
CA ALA A 116 -48.18 -31.96 40.27
C ALA A 116 -48.34 -30.70 39.39
N LEU A 117 -49.31 -29.86 39.72
CA LEU A 117 -49.56 -28.62 38.97
C LEU A 117 -48.41 -27.61 39.13
N ARG A 118 -47.78 -27.52 40.31
CA ARG A 118 -46.56 -26.69 40.52
C ARG A 118 -45.37 -27.21 39.71
N THR A 119 -45.20 -28.53 39.63
CA THR A 119 -44.14 -29.12 38.82
C THR A 119 -44.33 -28.81 37.34
N ILE A 120 -45.56 -28.91 36.82
CA ILE A 120 -45.88 -28.56 35.43
C ILE A 120 -45.64 -27.09 35.16
N HIS A 121 -46.11 -26.20 36.05
CA HIS A 121 -45.90 -24.75 35.92
C HIS A 121 -44.42 -24.38 35.86
N LYS A 122 -43.61 -24.92 36.78
CA LYS A 122 -42.16 -24.72 36.79
C LYS A 122 -41.49 -25.28 35.53
N ALA A 123 -41.86 -26.49 35.12
CA ALA A 123 -41.30 -27.11 33.92
C ALA A 123 -41.65 -26.33 32.65
N MET A 124 -42.88 -25.82 32.55
CA MET A 124 -43.33 -24.98 31.44
C MET A 124 -42.56 -23.66 31.39
N ALA A 125 -42.46 -22.95 32.51
CA ALA A 125 -41.73 -21.67 32.58
C ALA A 125 -40.23 -21.84 32.29
N ALA A 126 -39.62 -22.92 32.80
CA ALA A 126 -38.22 -23.25 32.53
C ALA A 126 -37.99 -23.61 31.05
N ARG A 127 -38.86 -24.43 30.45
CA ARG A 127 -38.73 -24.81 29.05
C ARG A 127 -38.96 -23.63 28.11
N LEU A 128 -39.92 -22.76 28.41
CA LEU A 128 -40.16 -21.54 27.64
C LEU A 128 -38.92 -20.62 27.67
N ARG A 129 -38.33 -20.42 28.87
CA ARG A 129 -37.08 -19.65 29.00
C ARG A 129 -35.95 -20.22 28.14
N GLU A 130 -35.72 -21.53 28.24
CA GLU A 130 -34.66 -22.21 27.49
C GLU A 130 -34.84 -22.08 25.98
N LEU A 131 -36.05 -22.34 25.47
CA LEU A 131 -36.35 -22.22 24.04
C LEU A 131 -36.22 -20.79 23.55
N CYS A 132 -36.74 -19.81 24.29
CA CYS A 132 -36.61 -18.41 23.91
C CYS A 132 -35.16 -17.94 23.90
N ALA A 133 -34.35 -18.35 24.88
CA ALA A 133 -32.92 -18.01 24.92
C ALA A 133 -32.15 -18.67 23.75
N ALA A 134 -32.46 -19.93 23.42
CA ALA A 134 -31.86 -20.63 22.29
C ALA A 134 -32.21 -19.96 20.95
N GLU A 135 -33.49 -19.67 20.73
CA GLU A 135 -33.97 -18.99 19.50
C GLU A 135 -33.39 -17.59 19.37
N PHE A 136 -33.30 -16.83 20.47
CA PHE A 136 -32.69 -15.51 20.47
C PHE A 136 -31.21 -15.58 20.06
N THR A 137 -30.47 -16.55 20.60
CA THR A 137 -29.07 -16.79 20.21
C THR A 137 -28.95 -17.15 18.73
N GLN A 138 -29.83 -18.01 18.22
CA GLN A 138 -29.87 -18.38 16.82
C GLN A 138 -30.22 -17.19 15.91
N VAL A 139 -31.15 -16.34 16.33
CA VAL A 139 -31.50 -15.10 15.63
C VAL A 139 -30.32 -14.13 15.60
N MET A 140 -29.60 -13.98 16.72
CA MET A 140 -28.42 -13.13 16.79
C MET A 140 -27.31 -13.61 15.83
N LEU A 141 -27.10 -14.92 15.74
CA LEU A 141 -26.12 -15.53 14.85
C LEU A 141 -26.54 -15.42 13.38
N SER A 142 -27.78 -15.81 13.04
CA SER A 142 -28.27 -15.80 11.66
C SER A 142 -28.32 -14.42 11.03
N ARG A 143 -28.57 -13.37 11.84
CA ARG A 143 -28.57 -11.98 11.38
C ARG A 143 -27.23 -11.29 11.52
N ASP A 144 -26.25 -11.96 12.10
CA ASP A 144 -24.93 -11.42 12.39
C ASP A 144 -25.01 -10.09 13.17
N ALA A 145 -25.86 -10.11 14.20
CA ALA A 145 -26.26 -8.88 14.89
C ALA A 145 -25.13 -8.26 15.72
N VAL A 146 -24.29 -9.10 16.35
CA VAL A 146 -23.18 -8.63 17.19
C VAL A 146 -22.15 -7.81 16.41
N PRO A 147 -21.56 -8.31 15.30
CA PRO A 147 -20.59 -7.51 14.55
C PRO A 147 -21.22 -6.26 13.94
N LYS A 148 -22.46 -6.33 13.42
CA LYS A 148 -23.15 -5.14 12.89
C LYS A 148 -23.38 -4.06 13.94
N LEU A 149 -23.74 -4.45 15.16
CA LEU A 149 -23.89 -3.50 16.27
C LEU A 149 -22.53 -2.94 16.71
N ASN A 150 -21.47 -3.74 16.66
CA ASN A 150 -20.11 -3.28 16.95
C ASN A 150 -19.60 -2.31 15.87
N GLU A 151 -19.84 -2.60 14.59
CA GLU A 151 -19.55 -1.71 13.46
C GLU A 151 -20.30 -0.39 13.60
N LEU A 152 -21.57 -0.43 14.01
CA LEU A 152 -22.35 0.78 14.27
C LEU A 152 -21.72 1.64 15.38
N GLU A 153 -21.28 1.04 16.48
CA GLU A 153 -20.59 1.76 17.55
C GLU A 153 -19.27 2.38 17.07
N ALA A 154 -18.51 1.67 16.23
CA ALA A 154 -17.30 2.21 15.60
C ALA A 154 -17.62 3.42 14.70
N LEU A 155 -18.69 3.35 13.91
CA LEU A 155 -19.13 4.46 13.06
C LEU A 155 -19.62 5.67 13.87
N ILE A 156 -20.30 5.44 15.00
CA ILE A 156 -20.73 6.51 15.91
C ILE A 156 -19.52 7.21 16.52
N ALA A 157 -18.55 6.43 17.03
CA ALA A 157 -17.33 6.96 17.60
C ALA A 157 -16.51 7.76 16.58
N GLU A 158 -16.40 7.28 15.34
CA GLU A 158 -15.75 8.01 14.25
C GLU A 158 -16.47 9.32 13.93
N ALA A 159 -17.81 9.29 13.85
CA ALA A 159 -18.60 10.49 13.60
C ALA A 159 -18.50 11.51 14.75
N GLU A 160 -18.42 11.06 15.99
CA GLU A 160 -18.15 11.91 17.16
C GLU A 160 -16.76 12.54 17.09
N ALA A 161 -15.73 11.75 16.76
CA ALA A 161 -14.37 12.25 16.59
C ALA A 161 -14.29 13.32 15.49
N ARG A 162 -14.94 13.10 14.34
CA ARG A 162 -15.02 14.11 13.26
C ARG A 162 -15.68 15.40 13.74
N ARG A 163 -16.81 15.31 14.45
CA ARG A 163 -17.49 16.49 15.02
C ARG A 163 -16.62 17.25 16.01
N GLN A 164 -15.84 16.54 16.84
CA GLN A 164 -14.93 17.17 17.81
C GLN A 164 -13.78 17.93 17.10
N VAL A 165 -13.21 17.34 16.04
CA VAL A 165 -12.15 17.98 15.24
C VAL A 165 -12.69 19.21 14.49
N GLU A 166 -13.87 19.12 13.90
CA GLU A 166 -14.54 20.23 13.21
C GLU A 166 -14.87 21.37 14.20
N ALA A 167 -15.34 21.04 15.40
CA ALA A 167 -15.59 22.01 16.47
C ALA A 167 -14.29 22.71 16.95
N ALA A 168 -13.18 21.98 17.04
CA ALA A 168 -11.88 22.53 17.43
C ALA A 168 -11.24 23.42 16.34
N THR A 169 -11.50 23.14 15.06
CA THR A 169 -10.92 23.86 13.92
C THR A 169 -11.74 25.11 13.53
N GLY A 170 -12.88 25.35 14.19
CA GLY A 170 -13.73 26.53 13.93
C GLY A 170 -14.42 26.53 12.54
N GLN A 171 -14.38 25.42 11.81
CA GLN A 171 -15.10 25.27 10.53
C GLN A 171 -16.57 24.94 10.79
N THR A 172 -17.31 25.98 11.19
CA THR A 172 -18.74 25.93 11.52
C THR A 172 -19.64 26.06 10.28
N VAL A 173 -19.40 25.26 9.24
CA VAL A 173 -20.44 25.04 8.22
C VAL A 173 -20.98 23.64 8.39
N ALA A 174 -21.78 23.48 9.45
CA ALA A 174 -22.59 22.31 9.70
C ALA A 174 -23.67 22.21 8.62
N ARG A 175 -23.29 21.81 7.41
CA ARG A 175 -24.24 21.40 6.39
C ARG A 175 -24.99 20.19 6.96
N PRO A 176 -26.34 20.18 6.97
CA PRO A 176 -27.08 19.03 7.44
C PRO A 176 -26.62 17.78 6.66
N PRO A 177 -26.47 16.62 7.32
CA PRO A 177 -26.06 15.40 6.66
C PRO A 177 -27.04 15.10 5.53
N CYS A 178 -26.51 15.06 4.31
CA CYS A 178 -27.29 14.80 3.12
C CYS A 178 -27.85 13.37 3.23
N PRO A 179 -29.18 13.18 3.22
CA PRO A 179 -29.73 11.86 3.41
C PRO A 179 -29.40 10.96 2.21
N PRO A 180 -29.20 9.64 2.42
CA PRO A 180 -28.62 8.76 1.41
C PRO A 180 -29.45 8.66 0.12
N HIS A 181 -30.76 8.89 0.19
CA HIS A 181 -31.67 8.87 -0.97
C HIS A 181 -31.53 10.09 -1.90
N THR A 182 -30.82 11.14 -1.46
CA THR A 182 -30.54 12.33 -2.27
C THR A 182 -29.16 12.28 -2.93
N LEU A 183 -28.38 11.23 -2.65
CA LEU A 183 -27.04 11.07 -3.21
C LEU A 183 -27.12 10.54 -4.64
N LEU A 184 -26.38 11.17 -5.53
CA LEU A 184 -26.26 10.73 -6.91
C LEU A 184 -25.44 9.42 -6.99
N PRO A 185 -25.78 8.48 -7.90
CA PRO A 185 -25.09 7.20 -8.01
C PRO A 185 -23.58 7.33 -8.21
N GLU A 186 -23.13 8.29 -9.01
CA GLU A 186 -21.71 8.56 -9.24
C GLU A 186 -20.97 8.98 -7.97
N THR A 187 -21.66 9.68 -7.06
CA THR A 187 -21.08 10.08 -5.77
C THR A 187 -20.90 8.86 -4.87
N VAL A 188 -21.88 7.94 -4.87
CA VAL A 188 -21.80 6.68 -4.11
C VAL A 188 -20.65 5.81 -4.62
N VAL A 189 -20.56 5.60 -5.94
CA VAL A 189 -19.46 4.83 -6.55
C VAL A 189 -18.12 5.50 -6.29
N ALA A 190 -18.03 6.83 -6.44
CA ALA A 190 -16.79 7.55 -6.17
C ALA A 190 -16.37 7.46 -4.70
N ALA A 191 -17.31 7.50 -3.76
CA ALA A 191 -17.04 7.34 -2.33
C ALA A 191 -16.50 5.94 -2.01
N HIS A 192 -17.10 4.88 -2.56
CA HIS A 192 -16.61 3.52 -2.38
C HIS A 192 -15.21 3.30 -2.96
N LEU A 193 -14.96 3.82 -4.16
CA LEU A 193 -13.64 3.72 -4.80
C LEU A 193 -12.59 4.65 -4.16
N ALA A 194 -12.98 5.60 -3.32
CA ALA A 194 -12.06 6.57 -2.74
C ALA A 194 -11.01 5.91 -1.83
N SER A 195 -11.39 4.90 -1.04
CA SER A 195 -10.45 4.19 -0.16
C SER A 195 -9.41 3.41 -0.97
N GLN A 196 -9.85 2.66 -1.97
CA GLN A 196 -8.97 1.89 -2.86
C GLN A 196 -8.04 2.81 -3.65
N ARG A 197 -8.58 3.92 -4.21
CA ARG A 197 -7.76 4.90 -4.94
C ARG A 197 -6.74 5.59 -4.04
N ARG A 198 -7.07 5.89 -2.77
CA ARG A 198 -6.10 6.43 -1.81
C ARG A 198 -4.96 5.44 -1.53
N ALA A 199 -5.27 4.17 -1.31
CA ALA A 199 -4.26 3.14 -1.10
C ALA A 199 -3.33 2.97 -2.33
N GLN A 200 -3.91 2.94 -3.54
CA GLN A 200 -3.14 2.85 -4.78
C GLN A 200 -2.26 4.09 -5.01
N ARG A 201 -2.77 5.30 -4.74
CA ARG A 201 -2.00 6.54 -4.83
C ARG A 201 -0.81 6.53 -3.88
N ALA A 202 -1.01 6.17 -2.61
CA ALA A 202 0.08 6.09 -1.64
C ALA A 202 1.17 5.09 -2.07
N LEU A 203 0.78 3.94 -2.64
CA LEU A 203 1.74 2.96 -3.17
C LEU A 203 2.55 3.52 -4.34
N LEU A 204 1.87 4.16 -5.30
CA LEU A 204 2.52 4.73 -6.48
C LEU A 204 3.43 5.91 -6.11
N GLU A 205 3.01 6.76 -5.17
CA GLU A 205 3.80 7.85 -4.62
C GLU A 205 5.07 7.32 -3.93
N ALA A 206 4.95 6.28 -3.10
CA ALA A 206 6.11 5.64 -2.47
C ALA A 206 7.07 5.05 -3.52
N ARG A 207 6.55 4.41 -4.57
CA ARG A 207 7.38 3.88 -5.66
C ARG A 207 8.06 4.99 -6.46
N LEU A 208 7.35 6.07 -6.75
CA LEU A 208 7.89 7.24 -7.44
C LEU A 208 9.05 7.84 -6.63
N GLN A 209 8.85 8.04 -5.33
CA GLN A 209 9.88 8.58 -4.42
C GLN A 209 11.10 7.65 -4.35
N ALA A 210 10.90 6.33 -4.26
CA ALA A 210 11.99 5.36 -4.27
C ALA A 210 12.79 5.40 -5.59
N MET A 211 12.11 5.52 -6.73
CA MET A 211 12.76 5.63 -8.04
C MET A 211 13.51 6.94 -8.21
N GLN A 212 12.94 8.06 -7.74
CA GLN A 212 13.61 9.35 -7.76
C GLN A 212 14.87 9.35 -6.88
N ALA A 213 14.81 8.76 -5.68
CA ALA A 213 15.98 8.61 -4.82
C ALA A 213 17.07 7.72 -5.44
N ALA A 214 16.68 6.61 -6.05
CA ALA A 214 17.64 5.72 -6.73
C ALA A 214 18.29 6.39 -7.96
N ASN A 215 17.52 7.15 -8.74
CA ASN A 215 18.04 7.89 -9.89
C ASN A 215 18.99 9.00 -9.46
N ALA A 216 18.68 9.73 -8.38
CA ALA A 216 19.58 10.73 -7.81
C ALA A 216 20.93 10.11 -7.40
N ALA A 217 20.91 8.96 -6.70
CA ALA A 217 22.12 8.26 -6.29
C ALA A 217 22.95 7.76 -7.49
N ARG A 218 22.30 7.26 -8.55
CA ARG A 218 23.00 6.86 -9.79
C ARG A 218 23.61 8.05 -10.50
N PHE A 219 22.91 9.18 -10.54
CA PHE A 219 23.44 10.39 -11.17
C PHE A 219 24.70 10.88 -10.45
N THR A 220 24.68 10.89 -9.11
CA THR A 220 25.89 11.24 -8.33
C THR A 220 27.04 10.27 -8.58
N GLN A 221 26.76 8.97 -8.76
CA GLN A 221 27.79 7.99 -9.09
C GLN A 221 28.38 8.24 -10.49
N LEU A 222 27.53 8.51 -11.49
CA LEU A 222 27.96 8.79 -12.85
C LEU A 222 28.83 10.04 -12.93
N THR A 223 28.49 11.10 -12.22
CA THR A 223 29.31 12.32 -12.18
C THR A 223 30.68 12.03 -11.57
N THR A 224 30.73 11.28 -10.46
CA THR A 224 32.01 10.87 -9.87
C THR A 224 32.84 10.02 -10.83
N GLN A 225 32.21 9.08 -11.55
CA GLN A 225 32.90 8.25 -12.54
C GLN A 225 33.41 9.05 -13.74
N GLN A 226 32.70 10.09 -14.16
CA GLN A 226 33.14 10.99 -15.21
C GLN A 226 34.37 11.80 -14.76
N ASP A 227 34.33 12.35 -13.55
CA ASP A 227 35.47 13.07 -12.97
C ASP A 227 36.71 12.17 -12.82
N GLU A 228 36.52 10.93 -12.36
CA GLU A 228 37.59 9.92 -12.28
C GLU A 228 38.16 9.57 -13.65
N ALA A 229 37.30 9.38 -14.66
CA ALA A 229 37.74 9.08 -16.02
C ALA A 229 38.54 10.24 -16.64
N GLU A 230 38.10 11.48 -16.44
CA GLU A 230 38.83 12.67 -16.89
C GLU A 230 40.22 12.76 -16.24
N GLN A 231 40.33 12.46 -14.94
CA GLN A 231 41.60 12.41 -14.23
C GLN A 231 42.53 11.30 -14.76
N LEU A 232 41.98 10.11 -15.02
CA LEU A 232 42.76 8.99 -15.56
C LEU A 232 43.25 9.26 -16.98
N VAL A 233 42.41 9.85 -17.84
CA VAL A 233 42.81 10.25 -19.20
C VAL A 233 43.93 11.28 -19.13
N ALA A 234 43.80 12.32 -18.31
CA ALA A 234 44.85 13.33 -18.14
C ALA A 234 46.16 12.74 -17.57
N ALA A 235 46.08 11.70 -16.73
CA ALA A 235 47.26 11.00 -16.22
C ALA A 235 47.96 10.17 -17.31
N VAL A 236 47.19 9.48 -18.16
CA VAL A 236 47.73 8.70 -19.29
C VAL A 236 48.34 9.61 -20.33
N GLU A 237 47.69 10.72 -20.68
CA GLU A 237 48.25 11.72 -21.62
C GLU A 237 49.59 12.27 -21.13
N ARG A 238 49.72 12.54 -19.82
CA ARG A 238 51.00 12.95 -19.22
C ARG A 238 52.06 11.85 -19.31
N ALA A 239 51.71 10.61 -18.99
CA ALA A 239 52.64 9.48 -19.07
C ALA A 239 53.09 9.20 -20.51
N LEU A 240 52.20 9.38 -21.50
CA LEU A 240 52.53 9.30 -22.92
C LEU A 240 53.49 10.43 -23.33
N ALA A 241 53.23 11.67 -22.91
CA ALA A 241 54.13 12.78 -23.17
C ALA A 241 55.52 12.58 -22.54
N ASP A 242 55.58 11.99 -21.34
CA ASP A 242 56.84 11.63 -20.67
C ASP A 242 57.58 10.52 -21.44
N ALA A 243 56.86 9.50 -21.94
CA ALA A 243 57.42 8.43 -22.75
C ALA A 243 57.92 8.91 -24.11
N ASP A 244 57.16 9.77 -24.80
CA ASP A 244 57.54 10.42 -26.05
C ASP A 244 58.77 11.32 -25.84
N GLY A 245 58.81 12.06 -24.72
CA GLY A 245 59.97 12.85 -24.31
C GLY A 245 61.22 11.99 -24.07
N ALA A 246 61.07 10.85 -23.39
CA ALA A 246 62.17 9.90 -23.19
C ALA A 246 62.62 9.26 -24.51
N ALA A 247 61.71 8.89 -25.40
CA ALA A 247 62.02 8.36 -26.72
C ALA A 247 62.77 9.40 -27.58
N ALA A 248 62.34 10.66 -27.56
CA ALA A 248 63.02 11.75 -28.26
C ALA A 248 64.45 12.01 -27.73
N LEU A 249 64.68 11.84 -26.42
CA LEU A 249 66.03 11.91 -25.85
C LEU A 249 66.91 10.75 -26.33
N LEU A 250 66.38 9.53 -26.43
CA LEU A 250 67.11 8.36 -26.92
C LEU A 250 67.41 8.44 -28.43
N ASP A 251 66.48 8.97 -29.23
CA ASP A 251 66.64 9.17 -30.68
C ASP A 251 67.52 10.39 -31.02
N SER A 252 67.88 11.19 -30.01
CA SER A 252 68.83 12.28 -30.22
C SER A 252 70.24 11.72 -30.49
N ASP A 253 70.73 11.89 -31.72
CA ASP A 253 72.06 11.45 -32.19
C ASP A 253 73.20 11.83 -31.22
N LYS A 254 73.03 12.89 -30.42
CA LYS A 254 74.00 13.31 -29.40
C LYS A 254 74.18 12.29 -28.29
N LEU A 255 73.09 11.72 -27.77
CA LEU A 255 73.14 10.75 -26.68
C LEU A 255 73.68 9.40 -27.16
N ALA A 256 73.34 8.99 -28.37
CA ALA A 256 73.91 7.81 -29.02
C ALA A 256 75.44 7.95 -29.24
N VAL A 257 75.90 9.13 -29.67
CA VAL A 257 77.33 9.43 -29.85
C VAL A 257 78.07 9.51 -28.51
N GLU A 258 77.47 10.09 -27.46
CA GLU A 258 78.06 10.14 -26.12
C GLU A 258 78.13 8.75 -25.46
N LEU A 259 77.07 7.94 -25.55
CA LEU A 259 77.09 6.55 -25.08
C LEU A 259 78.09 5.68 -25.87
N ALA A 260 78.20 5.88 -27.19
CA ALA A 260 79.20 5.22 -28.01
C ALA A 260 80.63 5.68 -27.69
N ARG A 261 80.81 6.87 -27.10
CA ARG A 261 82.10 7.37 -26.63
C ARG A 261 82.42 6.82 -25.25
N GLU A 262 81.46 6.81 -24.33
CA GLU A 262 81.63 6.25 -22.97
C GLU A 262 81.85 4.75 -22.99
N SER A 263 81.11 3.98 -23.80
CA SER A 263 81.34 2.54 -23.97
C SER A 263 82.75 2.24 -24.51
N ARG A 264 83.23 3.01 -25.49
CA ARG A 264 84.60 2.90 -25.99
C ARG A 264 85.66 3.25 -24.93
N LEU A 265 85.40 4.23 -24.07
CA LEU A 265 86.30 4.55 -22.95
C LEU A 265 86.30 3.43 -21.89
N ALA A 266 85.13 2.90 -21.55
CA ALA A 266 84.98 1.81 -20.58
C ALA A 266 85.60 0.48 -21.08
N GLU A 267 85.48 0.15 -22.36
CA GLU A 267 86.16 -1.01 -22.96
C GLU A 267 87.69 -0.87 -22.90
N VAL A 268 88.22 0.33 -23.13
CA VAL A 268 89.66 0.61 -23.00
C VAL A 268 90.12 0.45 -21.55
N GLU A 269 89.35 0.95 -20.57
CA GLU A 269 89.67 0.78 -19.15
C GLU A 269 89.60 -0.70 -18.70
N MET A 270 88.61 -1.47 -19.18
CA MET A 270 88.54 -2.92 -18.87
C MET A 270 89.64 -3.75 -19.55
N SER A 271 90.20 -3.30 -20.67
CA SER A 271 91.33 -3.97 -21.35
C SER A 271 92.71 -3.68 -20.73
N GLN A 272 92.78 -2.74 -19.79
CA GLN A 272 94.00 -2.35 -19.07
C GLN A 272 94.13 -2.98 -17.67
N ILE A 273 93.18 -3.85 -17.31
CA ILE A 273 93.21 -4.73 -16.12
C ILE A 273 93.63 -6.13 -16.58
#